data_AF-A0A1Q6W808-F1
#
_entry.id   AF-A0A1Q6W808-F1
#
_cell.length_a   1.000
_cell.length_b   1.000
_cell.length_c   1.000
_cell.angle_alpha   90.00
_cell.angle_beta   90.00
_cell.angle_gamma   90.00
#
_symmetry.space_group_name_H-M   'P 1'
#
loop_
_entity.id
_entity.type
_entity.pdbx_description
1 polymer ?
#
loop_
_entity_poly.entity_id
_entity_poly.type
_entity_poly.pdbx_seq_one_letter_code
_entity_poly.pdbx_strand_id
1 'polypeptide(L)'
;SPYVRLAAYYALLGVAVWLLVRFVPSIPQLLDQFREVSLLETVASRNRLVEEATAAAGRLSQGQWALVTFLSMLTALLLVLPVSWVYMLTKQRSGYDQSVVQTVIILPMTVAATVILVQNSLALAFTLAAIVAAVRFRNTLKDTKDAVYIFLALAVGVAAGVFSPTVAAVMSLMFNVVVLALWELNVGNIYADQQGRTPALPPAEGLLGPRRRSSAALAVGDPDLLAALAPHELEEVADRAARLQAYVMARSGDKKEDRFNGVLLVHTTQPEAAQRVIEELLQRQARRWRLAEIVPAEAGRSTLEYLIRLRDEFLPATLLDALKGRGTPPVDAAEYRSLRGLKKRKEE
;
A
#
# COMPACT_ATOMS: atom_id res chain seq x y z
N SER A 1 20.24 -4.28 6.96
CA SER A 1 19.90 -3.69 5.65
C SER A 1 19.03 -4.66 4.85
N PRO A 2 17.92 -4.21 4.24
CA PRO A 2 17.04 -5.07 3.45
C PRO A 2 17.76 -5.73 2.27
N TYR A 3 18.73 -5.03 1.66
CA TYR A 3 19.59 -5.55 0.59
C TYR A 3 20.41 -6.76 1.02
N VAL A 4 21.00 -6.73 2.22
CA VAL A 4 21.80 -7.85 2.75
C VAL A 4 20.94 -9.08 2.96
N ARG A 5 19.72 -8.91 3.49
CA ARG A 5 18.79 -10.04 3.68
C ARG A 5 18.38 -10.67 2.36
N LEU A 6 18.15 -9.85 1.33
CA LEU A 6 17.79 -10.30 -0.01
C LEU A 6 18.95 -11.00 -0.72
N ALA A 7 20.14 -10.41 -0.69
CA ALA A 7 21.35 -11.00 -1.23
C ALA A 7 21.67 -12.32 -0.53
N ALA A 8 21.59 -12.37 0.80
CA ALA A 8 21.78 -13.59 1.58
C ALA A 8 20.75 -14.66 1.20
N TYR A 9 19.48 -14.29 0.98
CA TYR A 9 18.45 -15.24 0.57
C TYR A 9 18.76 -15.86 -0.81
N TYR A 10 19.05 -15.05 -1.83
CA TYR A 10 19.38 -15.59 -3.16
C TYR A 10 20.70 -16.36 -3.17
N ALA A 11 21.69 -15.94 -2.38
CA ALA A 11 22.94 -16.67 -2.22
C ALA A 11 22.70 -18.04 -1.56
N LEU A 12 21.94 -18.10 -0.46
CA LEU A 12 21.58 -19.35 0.21
C LEU A 12 20.74 -20.26 -0.69
N LEU A 13 19.77 -19.69 -1.42
CA LEU A 13 18.97 -20.42 -2.39
C LEU A 13 19.86 -20.98 -3.52
N GLY A 14 20.78 -20.17 -4.04
CA GLY A 14 21.73 -20.60 -5.07
C GLY A 14 22.65 -21.71 -4.59
N VAL A 15 23.17 -21.62 -3.36
CA VAL A 15 23.97 -22.69 -2.73
C VAL A 15 23.14 -23.95 -2.52
N ALA A 16 21.91 -23.83 -2.04
CA ALA A 16 21.01 -24.97 -1.86
C ALA A 16 20.70 -25.67 -3.19
N VAL A 17 20.43 -24.91 -4.25
CA VAL A 17 20.22 -25.44 -5.61
C VAL A 17 21.49 -26.08 -6.14
N TRP A 18 22.66 -25.44 -5.95
CA TRP A 18 23.95 -25.98 -6.37
C TRP A 18 24.27 -27.32 -5.68
N LEU A 19 24.04 -27.41 -4.36
CA LEU A 19 24.17 -28.66 -3.60
C LEU A 19 23.17 -29.71 -4.11
N LEU A 20 21.92 -29.34 -4.32
CA LEU A 20 20.88 -30.25 -4.82
C LEU A 20 21.25 -30.82 -6.18
N VAL A 21 21.72 -29.99 -7.11
CA VAL A 21 22.21 -30.42 -8.43
C VAL A 21 23.45 -31.31 -8.31
N ARG A 22 24.33 -31.03 -7.35
CA ARG A 22 25.55 -31.81 -7.11
C ARG A 22 25.26 -33.21 -6.57
N PHE A 23 24.30 -33.34 -5.65
CA PHE A 23 23.93 -34.61 -5.01
C PHE A 23 22.89 -35.40 -5.82
N VAL A 24 22.05 -34.72 -6.60
CA VAL A 24 20.98 -35.35 -7.39
C VAL A 24 21.02 -34.82 -8.83
N PRO A 25 21.99 -35.27 -9.66
CA PRO A 25 22.12 -34.82 -11.04
C PRO A 25 20.93 -35.21 -11.93
N SER A 26 20.08 -36.14 -11.46
CA SER A 26 18.87 -36.56 -12.16
C SER A 26 17.81 -35.44 -12.25
N ILE A 27 17.79 -34.48 -11.33
CA ILE A 27 16.76 -33.41 -11.32
C ILE A 27 16.88 -32.48 -12.53
N PRO A 28 18.04 -31.86 -12.84
CA PRO A 28 18.15 -31.02 -14.03
C PRO A 28 17.92 -31.81 -15.32
N GLN A 29 18.41 -33.05 -15.40
CA GLN A 29 18.17 -33.92 -16.56
C GLN A 29 16.68 -34.20 -16.77
N LEU A 30 15.94 -34.45 -15.69
CA LEU A 30 14.48 -34.61 -15.75
C LEU A 30 13.83 -33.32 -16.24
N LEU A 31 14.15 -32.17 -15.66
CA LEU A 31 13.56 -30.89 -16.07
C LEU A 31 13.83 -30.59 -17.56
N ASP A 32 15.05 -30.85 -18.04
CA ASP A 32 15.41 -30.66 -19.45
C ASP A 32 14.64 -31.63 -20.37
N GLN A 33 14.50 -32.90 -20.00
CA GLN A 33 13.68 -33.87 -20.74
C GLN A 33 12.21 -33.43 -20.83
N PHE A 34 11.63 -32.98 -19.72
CA PHE A 34 10.25 -32.48 -19.70
C PHE A 34 10.08 -31.20 -20.53
N ARG A 35 11.08 -30.31 -20.51
CA ARG A 35 11.10 -29.11 -21.33
C ARG A 35 11.16 -29.44 -22.82
N GLU A 36 11.99 -30.38 -23.23
CA GLU A 36 12.08 -30.82 -24.63
C GLU A 36 10.77 -31.45 -25.11
N VAL A 37 10.16 -32.34 -24.31
CA VAL A 37 8.86 -32.96 -24.65
C VAL A 37 7.77 -31.90 -24.81
N SER A 38 7.70 -30.94 -23.88
CA SER A 38 6.73 -29.84 -23.92
C SER A 38 6.90 -28.95 -25.15
N LEU A 39 8.14 -28.56 -25.48
CA LEU A 39 8.44 -27.75 -26.67
C LEU A 39 8.14 -28.50 -27.97
N LEU A 40 8.51 -29.78 -28.04
CA LEU A 40 8.27 -30.64 -29.19
C LEU A 40 6.77 -30.82 -29.44
N GLU A 41 5.95 -31.02 -28.42
CA GLU A 41 4.50 -31.17 -28.56
C GLU A 41 3.81 -29.86 -29.00
N THR A 42 4.30 -28.73 -28.50
CA THR A 42 3.83 -27.39 -28.94
C THR A 42 4.05 -27.19 -30.45
N VAL A 43 5.20 -27.65 -30.96
CA VAL A 43 5.60 -27.53 -32.39
C VAL A 43 5.03 -28.68 -33.25
N ALA A 44 4.85 -29.88 -32.69
CA ALA A 44 4.38 -31.09 -33.37
C ALA A 44 2.89 -31.07 -33.73
N SER A 45 2.15 -30.06 -33.25
CA SER A 45 0.76 -29.76 -33.64
C SER A 45 0.55 -29.53 -35.15
N ARG A 46 1.61 -29.58 -35.99
CA ARG A 46 1.58 -29.38 -37.44
C ARG A 46 1.68 -30.61 -38.36
N ASN A 47 1.85 -31.85 -37.85
CA ASN A 47 1.68 -33.18 -38.51
C ASN A 47 2.84 -34.16 -38.26
N ARG A 48 2.48 -35.45 -38.16
CA ARG A 48 3.31 -36.68 -38.05
C ARG A 48 4.28 -36.84 -36.87
N LEU A 49 4.63 -35.78 -36.16
CA LEU A 49 5.45 -35.86 -34.94
C LEU A 49 4.64 -36.07 -33.64
N VAL A 50 3.31 -36.08 -33.75
CA VAL A 50 2.38 -36.30 -32.62
C VAL A 50 2.54 -37.70 -32.04
N GLU A 51 2.84 -38.70 -32.86
CA GLU A 51 3.04 -40.10 -32.44
C GLU A 51 4.34 -40.28 -31.63
N GLU A 52 5.42 -39.59 -31.99
CA GLU A 52 6.69 -39.61 -31.23
C GLU A 52 6.60 -38.83 -29.91
N ALA A 53 5.88 -37.70 -29.91
CA ALA A 53 5.64 -36.89 -28.71
C ALA A 53 4.74 -37.61 -27.69
N THR A 54 3.64 -38.23 -28.16
CA THR A 54 2.75 -39.04 -27.31
C THR A 54 3.46 -40.30 -26.80
N ALA A 55 4.31 -40.95 -27.60
CA ALA A 55 5.13 -42.07 -27.16
C ALA A 55 6.21 -41.66 -26.14
N ALA A 56 6.79 -40.46 -26.23
CA ALA A 56 7.74 -39.94 -25.25
C ALA A 56 7.07 -39.56 -23.92
N ALA A 57 5.90 -38.91 -23.97
CA ALA A 57 5.11 -38.61 -22.79
C ALA A 57 4.65 -39.87 -22.03
N GLY A 58 4.36 -40.96 -22.77
CA GLY A 58 4.00 -42.26 -22.20
C GLY A 58 5.14 -43.05 -21.54
N ARG A 59 6.41 -42.63 -21.70
CA ARG A 59 7.57 -43.27 -21.03
C ARG A 59 7.78 -42.81 -19.59
N LEU A 60 7.11 -41.73 -19.19
CA LEU A 60 7.28 -41.12 -17.88
C LEU A 60 6.31 -41.73 -16.88
N SER A 61 6.82 -42.13 -15.70
CA SER A 61 5.97 -42.68 -14.65
C SER A 61 5.11 -41.58 -14.04
N GLN A 62 3.91 -41.94 -13.54
CA GLN A 62 3.04 -41.01 -12.81
C GLN A 62 3.76 -40.32 -11.64
N GLY A 63 4.72 -41.03 -11.01
CA GLY A 63 5.56 -40.48 -9.93
C GLY A 63 6.51 -39.37 -10.41
N GLN A 64 7.06 -39.46 -11.63
CA GLN A 64 7.92 -38.42 -12.20
C GLN A 64 7.12 -37.13 -12.48
N TRP A 65 5.92 -37.25 -13.05
CA TRP A 65 5.02 -36.12 -13.26
C TRP A 65 4.66 -35.40 -11.95
N ALA A 66 4.33 -36.17 -10.91
CA ALA A 66 4.04 -35.61 -9.58
C ALA A 66 5.26 -34.90 -8.98
N LEU A 67 6.45 -35.50 -9.10
CA LEU A 67 7.69 -34.92 -8.57
C LEU A 67 8.06 -33.62 -9.27
N VAL A 68 8.03 -33.58 -10.61
CA VAL A 68 8.39 -32.39 -11.39
C VAL A 68 7.38 -31.27 -11.11
N THR A 69 6.08 -31.59 -11.03
CA THR A 69 5.05 -30.61 -10.65
C THR A 69 5.33 -30.00 -9.28
N PHE A 70 5.62 -30.85 -8.29
CA PHE A 70 5.97 -30.41 -6.94
C PHE A 70 7.21 -29.50 -6.94
N LEU A 71 8.27 -29.88 -7.65
CA LEU A 71 9.50 -29.08 -7.77
C LEU A 71 9.26 -27.73 -8.45
N SER A 72 8.43 -27.67 -9.49
CA SER A 72 8.06 -26.42 -10.16
C SER A 72 7.26 -25.49 -9.24
N MET A 73 6.28 -26.03 -8.50
CA MET A 73 5.52 -25.25 -7.52
C MET A 73 6.42 -24.74 -6.39
N LEU A 74 7.32 -25.59 -5.88
CA LEU A 74 8.28 -25.22 -4.84
C LEU A 74 9.23 -24.13 -5.33
N THR A 75 9.70 -24.22 -6.58
CA THR A 75 10.54 -23.20 -7.21
C THR A 75 9.81 -21.87 -7.30
N ALA A 76 8.56 -21.88 -7.78
CA ALA A 76 7.74 -20.67 -7.88
C ALA A 76 7.51 -20.01 -6.51
N LEU A 77 7.24 -20.82 -5.48
CA LEU A 77 7.09 -20.36 -4.10
C LEU A 77 8.38 -19.70 -3.58
N LEU A 78 9.51 -20.40 -3.64
CA LEU A 78 10.79 -19.90 -3.12
C LEU A 78 11.22 -18.61 -3.80
N LEU A 79 10.96 -18.48 -5.10
CA LEU A 79 11.32 -17.27 -5.85
C LEU A 79 10.42 -16.08 -5.55
N VAL A 80 9.17 -16.27 -5.13
CA VAL A 80 8.27 -15.14 -4.82
C VAL A 80 8.34 -14.68 -3.35
N LEU A 81 8.92 -15.48 -2.45
CA LEU A 81 9.07 -15.10 -1.04
C LEU A 81 9.83 -13.77 -0.86
N PRO A 82 10.98 -13.53 -1.51
CA PRO A 82 11.66 -12.23 -1.43
C PRO A 82 10.83 -11.09 -1.99
N VAL A 83 10.06 -11.36 -3.06
CA VAL A 83 9.14 -10.39 -3.67
C VAL A 83 8.09 -9.93 -2.66
N SER A 84 7.50 -10.87 -1.91
CA SER A 84 6.54 -10.53 -0.84
C SER A 84 7.17 -9.70 0.29
N TRP A 85 8.44 -9.95 0.63
CA TRP A 85 9.16 -9.14 1.63
C TRP A 85 9.41 -7.72 1.14
N VAL A 86 9.84 -7.57 -0.12
CA VAL A 86 10.03 -6.25 -0.75
C VAL A 86 8.72 -5.49 -0.83
N TYR A 87 7.62 -6.17 -1.16
CA TYR A 87 6.28 -5.58 -1.13
C TYR A 87 5.93 -4.98 0.23
N MET A 88 6.05 -5.79 1.30
CA MET A 88 5.74 -5.34 2.66
C MET A 88 6.65 -4.19 3.11
N LEU A 89 7.95 -4.25 2.76
CA LEU A 89 8.91 -3.21 3.09
C LEU A 89 8.59 -1.88 2.41
N THR A 90 8.36 -1.92 1.10
CA THR A 90 8.13 -0.70 0.30
C THR A 90 6.79 -0.04 0.62
N LYS A 91 5.80 -0.81 1.07
CA LYS A 91 4.44 -0.32 1.37
C LYS A 91 4.17 -0.10 2.86
N GLN A 92 5.14 -0.36 3.75
CA GLN A 92 4.98 -0.22 5.21
C GLN A 92 4.52 1.18 5.65
N ARG A 93 4.91 2.24 4.93
CA ARG A 93 4.54 3.64 5.26
C ARG A 93 3.13 4.04 4.80
N SER A 94 2.62 3.44 3.73
CA SER A 94 1.27 3.73 3.19
C SER A 94 0.19 2.75 3.68
N GLY A 95 0.60 1.63 4.28
CA GLY A 95 -0.29 0.52 4.62
C GLY A 95 -0.44 -0.44 3.43
N TYR A 96 -0.27 -1.74 3.69
CA TYR A 96 -0.43 -2.79 2.69
C TYR A 96 -1.62 -3.69 3.03
N ASP A 97 -2.20 -4.31 2.00
CA ASP A 97 -3.30 -5.24 2.16
C ASP A 97 -2.76 -6.67 2.32
N GLN A 98 -3.18 -7.36 3.38
CA GLN A 98 -2.77 -8.74 3.64
C GLN A 98 -3.21 -9.69 2.52
N SER A 99 -4.35 -9.43 1.88
CA SER A 99 -4.87 -10.25 0.77
C SER A 99 -3.95 -10.22 -0.45
N VAL A 100 -3.31 -9.06 -0.72
CA VAL A 100 -2.33 -8.92 -1.82
C VAL A 100 -1.08 -9.73 -1.52
N VAL A 101 -0.56 -9.67 -0.28
CA VAL A 101 0.62 -10.46 0.14
C VAL A 101 0.34 -11.95 -0.05
N GLN A 102 -0.81 -12.42 0.44
CA GLN A 102 -1.21 -13.82 0.31
C GLN A 102 -1.38 -14.22 -1.16
N THR A 103 -1.95 -13.34 -1.98
CA THR A 103 -2.12 -13.58 -3.42
C THR A 103 -0.77 -13.70 -4.12
N VAL A 104 0.17 -12.79 -3.87
CA VAL A 104 1.53 -12.83 -4.45
C VAL A 104 2.25 -14.13 -4.09
N ILE A 105 2.01 -14.70 -2.91
CA ILE A 105 2.62 -15.95 -2.47
C ILE A 105 1.93 -17.18 -3.09
N ILE A 106 0.60 -17.21 -3.10
CA ILE A 106 -0.18 -18.40 -3.49
C ILE A 106 -0.34 -18.52 -5.01
N LEU A 107 -0.59 -17.41 -5.69
CA LEU A 107 -0.83 -17.36 -7.13
C LEU A 107 0.26 -18.02 -8.00
N PRO A 108 1.57 -17.79 -7.79
CA PRO A 108 2.60 -18.40 -8.65
C PRO A 108 2.60 -19.93 -8.59
N MET A 109 2.28 -20.51 -7.43
CA MET A 109 2.17 -21.97 -7.28
C MET A 109 0.99 -22.52 -8.07
N THR A 110 -0.18 -21.88 -7.98
CA THR A 110 -1.36 -22.32 -8.72
C THR A 110 -1.14 -22.18 -10.22
N VAL A 111 -0.50 -21.09 -10.66
CA VAL A 111 -0.17 -20.84 -12.06
C VAL A 111 0.84 -21.87 -12.58
N ALA A 112 1.89 -22.20 -11.83
CA ALA A 112 2.84 -23.23 -12.23
C ALA A 112 2.16 -24.58 -12.43
N ALA A 113 1.29 -24.99 -11.49
CA ALA A 113 0.52 -26.23 -11.60
C ALA A 113 -0.45 -26.21 -12.81
N THR A 114 -1.15 -25.10 -13.02
CA THR A 114 -2.05 -24.92 -14.16
C THR A 114 -1.29 -25.00 -15.49
N VAL A 115 -0.13 -24.35 -15.60
CA VAL A 115 0.68 -24.37 -16.83
C VAL A 115 1.16 -25.78 -17.14
N ILE A 116 1.53 -26.57 -16.13
CA ILE A 116 1.88 -27.99 -16.33
C ILE A 116 0.68 -28.82 -16.79
N LEU A 117 -0.50 -28.59 -16.19
CA LEU A 117 -1.73 -29.31 -16.56
C LEU A 117 -2.15 -29.08 -18.02
N VAL A 118 -1.92 -27.88 -18.55
CA VAL A 118 -2.41 -27.49 -19.88
C VAL A 118 -1.39 -27.64 -21.01
N GLN A 119 -0.13 -27.96 -20.69
CA GLN A 119 0.98 -27.96 -21.65
C GLN A 119 0.73 -28.87 -22.87
N ASN A 120 0.12 -30.03 -22.65
CA ASN A 120 -0.10 -31.03 -23.69
C ASN A 120 -1.40 -30.83 -24.50
N SER A 121 -2.19 -29.79 -24.21
CA SER A 121 -3.47 -29.57 -24.89
C SER A 121 -3.84 -28.10 -24.99
N LEU A 122 -3.73 -27.56 -26.22
CA LEU A 122 -4.19 -26.20 -26.53
C LEU A 122 -5.68 -26.02 -26.21
N ALA A 123 -6.50 -27.03 -26.50
CA ALA A 123 -7.93 -26.99 -26.17
C ALA A 123 -8.16 -26.86 -24.66
N LEU A 124 -7.40 -27.60 -23.84
CA LEU A 124 -7.47 -27.52 -22.38
C LEU A 124 -6.97 -26.15 -21.88
N ALA A 125 -5.90 -25.62 -22.47
CA ALA A 125 -5.39 -24.29 -22.15
C ALA A 125 -6.46 -23.21 -22.38
N PHE A 126 -7.14 -23.24 -23.52
CA PHE A 126 -8.19 -22.28 -23.84
C PHE A 126 -9.43 -22.41 -22.94
N THR A 127 -9.88 -23.63 -22.64
CA THR A 127 -11.04 -23.84 -21.76
C THR A 127 -10.75 -23.39 -20.34
N LEU A 128 -9.56 -23.71 -19.81
CA LEU A 128 -9.17 -23.30 -18.47
C LEU A 128 -8.98 -21.78 -18.38
N ALA A 129 -8.39 -21.14 -19.39
CA ALA A 129 -8.32 -19.69 -19.48
C ALA A 129 -9.73 -19.04 -19.47
N ALA A 130 -10.68 -19.61 -20.21
CA ALA A 130 -12.07 -19.13 -20.22
C ALA A 130 -12.74 -19.25 -18.84
N ILE A 131 -12.55 -20.39 -18.14
CA ILE A 131 -13.07 -20.59 -16.78
C ILE A 131 -12.46 -19.57 -15.80
N VAL A 132 -11.15 -19.37 -15.84
CA VAL A 132 -10.45 -18.40 -14.96
C VAL A 132 -10.92 -16.96 -15.24
N ALA A 133 -11.09 -16.59 -16.51
CA ALA A 133 -11.60 -15.27 -16.90
C ALA A 133 -13.03 -15.04 -16.38
N ALA A 134 -13.91 -16.05 -16.45
CA ALA A 134 -15.26 -15.99 -15.92
C ALA A 134 -15.28 -15.81 -14.38
N VAL A 135 -14.36 -16.45 -13.66
CA VAL A 135 -14.26 -16.32 -12.19
C VAL A 135 -13.73 -14.94 -11.75
N ARG A 136 -12.87 -14.32 -12.58
CA ARG A 136 -12.20 -13.04 -12.28
C ARG A 136 -13.09 -11.81 -12.39
N PHE A 137 -14.34 -11.93 -12.85
CA PHE A 137 -15.26 -10.81 -13.16
C PHE A 137 -15.70 -9.91 -11.99
N ARG A 138 -15.05 -9.97 -10.82
CA ARG A 138 -15.52 -9.34 -9.57
C ARG A 138 -14.43 -8.79 -8.66
N ASN A 139 -13.21 -8.55 -9.16
CA ASN A 139 -12.15 -7.95 -8.33
C ASN A 139 -11.36 -6.88 -9.08
N THR A 140 -11.48 -5.63 -8.63
CA THR A 140 -10.68 -4.50 -9.14
C THR A 140 -9.50 -4.28 -8.21
N LEU A 141 -8.29 -4.34 -8.77
CA LEU A 141 -7.08 -3.97 -8.03
C LEU A 141 -7.13 -2.46 -7.74
N LYS A 142 -7.10 -2.12 -6.45
CA LYS A 142 -7.23 -0.73 -5.98
C LYS A 142 -5.98 0.12 -6.22
N ASP A 143 -4.81 -0.51 -6.40
CA ASP A 143 -3.51 0.15 -6.51
C ASP A 143 -2.71 -0.43 -7.69
N THR A 144 -2.18 0.45 -8.54
CA THR A 144 -1.37 0.08 -9.71
C THR A 144 -0.08 -0.63 -9.30
N LYS A 145 0.51 -0.32 -8.14
CA LYS A 145 1.69 -1.04 -7.64
C LYS A 145 1.35 -2.49 -7.34
N ASP A 146 0.24 -2.76 -6.67
CA ASP A 146 -0.20 -4.12 -6.32
C ASP A 146 -0.38 -4.99 -7.59
N ALA A 147 -0.88 -4.39 -8.67
CA ALA A 147 -1.03 -5.07 -9.95
C ALA A 147 0.30 -5.55 -10.54
N VAL A 148 1.36 -4.75 -10.42
CA VAL A 148 2.70 -5.10 -10.93
C VAL A 148 3.30 -6.28 -10.18
N TYR A 149 3.13 -6.34 -8.85
CA TYR A 149 3.60 -7.50 -8.05
C TYR A 149 2.85 -8.78 -8.40
N ILE A 150 1.53 -8.69 -8.58
CA ILE A 150 0.70 -9.84 -9.00
C ILE A 150 1.10 -10.30 -10.40
N PHE A 151 1.37 -9.37 -11.32
CA PHE A 151 1.82 -9.70 -12.66
C PHE A 151 3.18 -10.40 -12.68
N LEU A 152 4.13 -9.94 -11.85
CA LEU A 152 5.39 -10.65 -11.67
C LEU A 152 5.16 -12.06 -11.12
N ALA A 153 4.33 -12.21 -10.10
CA ALA A 153 4.04 -13.51 -9.50
C ALA A 153 3.44 -14.47 -10.55
N LEU A 154 2.53 -13.98 -11.39
CA LEU A 154 2.02 -14.73 -12.54
C LEU A 154 3.17 -15.15 -13.48
N ALA A 155 4.04 -14.23 -13.89
CA ALA A 155 5.14 -14.51 -14.79
C ALA A 155 6.14 -15.54 -14.22
N VAL A 156 6.50 -15.43 -12.93
CA VAL A 156 7.34 -16.40 -12.22
C VAL A 156 6.69 -17.78 -12.18
N GLY A 157 5.39 -17.85 -11.91
CA GLY A 157 4.62 -19.09 -11.96
C GLY A 157 4.63 -19.74 -13.35
N VAL A 158 4.43 -18.94 -14.41
CA VAL A 158 4.49 -19.44 -15.80
C VAL A 158 5.88 -19.98 -16.13
N ALA A 159 6.95 -19.24 -15.81
CA ALA A 159 8.32 -19.67 -16.08
C ALA A 159 8.69 -20.96 -15.33
N ALA A 160 8.25 -21.10 -14.08
CA ALA A 160 8.43 -22.33 -13.31
C ALA A 160 7.60 -23.50 -13.88
N GLY A 161 6.39 -23.22 -14.38
CA GLY A 161 5.50 -24.21 -15.00
C GLY A 161 6.05 -24.78 -16.31
N VAL A 162 6.72 -23.98 -17.14
CA VAL A 162 7.40 -24.44 -18.36
C VAL A 162 8.80 -25.03 -18.10
N PHE A 163 9.07 -25.44 -16.86
CA PHE A 163 10.32 -26.07 -16.43
C PHE A 163 11.58 -25.20 -16.67
N SER A 164 11.44 -23.87 -16.56
CA SER A 164 12.55 -22.91 -16.72
C SER A 164 12.85 -22.15 -15.42
N PRO A 165 13.45 -22.82 -14.41
CA PRO A 165 13.71 -22.22 -13.10
C PRO A 165 14.68 -21.03 -13.17
N THR A 166 15.63 -21.05 -14.11
CA THR A 166 16.60 -19.97 -14.32
C THR A 166 15.91 -18.67 -14.76
N VAL A 167 14.96 -18.75 -15.69
CA VAL A 167 14.21 -17.57 -16.16
C VAL A 167 13.35 -17.00 -15.04
N ALA A 168 12.68 -17.87 -14.28
CA ALA A 168 11.91 -17.47 -13.10
C ALA A 168 12.80 -16.74 -12.06
N ALA A 169 14.02 -17.25 -11.82
CA ALA A 169 14.96 -16.67 -10.87
C ALA A 169 15.44 -15.28 -11.31
N VAL A 170 15.81 -15.11 -12.58
CA VAL A 170 16.23 -13.82 -13.14
C VAL A 170 15.11 -12.78 -13.04
N MET A 171 13.87 -13.15 -13.38
CA MET A 171 12.72 -12.25 -13.27
C MET A 171 12.52 -11.77 -11.82
N SER A 172 12.51 -12.69 -10.86
CA SER A 172 12.34 -12.37 -9.44
C SER A 172 13.48 -11.47 -8.91
N LEU A 173 14.73 -11.83 -9.23
CA LEU A 173 15.91 -11.07 -8.79
C LEU A 173 15.91 -9.65 -9.35
N MET A 174 15.76 -9.51 -10.68
CA MET A 174 15.77 -8.20 -11.34
C MET A 174 14.65 -7.31 -10.86
N PHE A 175 13.45 -7.87 -10.66
CA PHE A 175 12.33 -7.13 -10.12
C PHE A 175 12.61 -6.57 -8.72
N ASN A 176 13.11 -7.40 -7.81
CA ASN A 176 13.42 -6.98 -6.45
C ASN A 176 14.51 -5.91 -6.41
N VAL A 177 15.55 -6.04 -7.24
CA VAL A 177 16.61 -5.03 -7.36
C VAL A 177 16.04 -3.69 -7.84
N VAL A 178 15.24 -3.69 -8.92
CA VAL A 178 14.65 -2.46 -9.47
C VAL A 178 13.72 -1.80 -8.47
N VAL A 179 12.84 -2.57 -7.82
CA VAL A 179 11.89 -2.01 -6.85
C VAL A 179 12.60 -1.42 -5.64
N LEU A 180 13.64 -2.09 -5.13
CA LEU A 180 14.43 -1.53 -4.03
C LEU A 180 15.19 -0.29 -4.46
N ALA A 181 15.78 -0.27 -5.66
CA ALA A 181 16.44 0.92 -6.19
C ALA A 181 15.47 2.11 -6.30
N LEU A 182 14.25 1.89 -6.82
CA LEU A 182 13.21 2.92 -6.88
C LEU A 182 12.80 3.42 -5.48
N TRP A 183 12.74 2.52 -4.50
CA TRP A 183 12.43 2.85 -3.13
C TRP A 183 13.52 3.68 -2.45
N GLU A 184 14.80 3.33 -2.65
CA GLU A 184 15.95 4.08 -2.11
C GLU A 184 16.05 5.47 -2.71
N LEU A 185 15.91 5.54 -4.04
CA LEU A 185 16.00 6.78 -4.80
C LEU A 185 14.76 7.66 -4.62
N ASN A 186 13.74 7.22 -3.87
CA ASN A 186 12.47 7.91 -3.64
C ASN A 186 11.82 8.44 -4.95
N VAL A 187 11.95 7.67 -6.03
CA VAL A 187 11.50 8.10 -7.35
C VAL A 187 9.98 8.28 -7.36
N GLY A 188 9.53 9.47 -7.76
CA GLY A 188 8.11 9.84 -7.80
C GLY A 188 7.52 10.29 -6.47
N ASN A 189 8.32 10.44 -5.42
CA ASN A 189 7.87 10.87 -4.10
C ASN A 189 7.86 12.40 -3.95
N ILE A 190 6.88 13.08 -4.57
CA ILE A 190 6.71 14.54 -4.47
C ILE A 190 6.25 14.96 -3.05
N TYR A 191 5.71 14.03 -2.26
CA TYR A 191 5.07 14.33 -0.96
C TYR A 191 5.94 14.06 0.28
N ALA A 192 6.98 13.22 0.22
CA ALA A 192 7.90 13.08 1.36
C ALA A 192 8.69 14.36 1.66
N ASP A 193 8.87 15.21 0.65
CA ASP A 193 9.49 16.53 0.81
C ASP A 193 8.57 17.50 1.58
N GLN A 194 7.25 17.25 1.66
CA GLN A 194 6.35 18.05 2.50
C GLN A 194 6.48 17.67 3.99
N GLN A 195 6.49 16.38 4.35
CA GLN A 195 6.63 15.96 5.75
C GLN A 195 7.99 16.30 6.38
N GLY A 196 9.04 16.47 5.57
CA GLY A 196 10.34 16.96 6.02
C GLY A 196 10.44 18.49 6.09
N ARG A 197 9.63 19.23 5.32
CA ARG A 197 9.64 20.71 5.29
C ARG A 197 8.65 21.37 6.24
N THR A 198 7.61 20.67 6.70
CA THR A 198 6.74 21.15 7.78
C THR A 198 7.21 20.56 9.12
N PRO A 199 7.89 21.33 9.98
CA PRO A 199 8.19 20.87 11.34
C PRO A 199 6.91 20.49 12.08
N ALA A 200 7.03 19.56 13.03
CA ALA A 200 5.92 19.24 13.93
C ALA A 200 5.43 20.53 14.61
N LEU A 201 4.13 20.81 14.54
CA LEU A 201 3.53 22.00 15.13
C LEU A 201 3.90 22.08 16.61
N PRO A 202 4.58 23.15 17.05
CA PRO A 202 4.76 23.44 18.46
C PRO A 202 3.39 23.39 19.17
N PRO A 203 3.32 22.91 20.42
CA PRO A 203 2.07 22.86 21.18
C PRO A 203 1.32 24.20 21.16
N ALA A 204 2.06 25.30 21.25
CA ALA A 204 1.54 26.66 21.13
C ALA A 204 0.85 26.96 19.79
N GLU A 205 1.44 26.54 18.67
CA GLU A 205 0.90 26.77 17.32
C GLU A 205 -0.29 25.84 17.04
N GLY A 206 -0.32 24.66 17.67
CA GLY A 206 -1.49 23.78 17.70
C GLY A 206 -2.63 24.28 18.58
N LEU A 207 -2.35 25.16 19.55
CA LEU A 207 -3.34 25.78 20.44
C LEU A 207 -3.86 27.13 19.91
N LEU A 208 -3.02 27.88 19.19
CA LEU A 208 -3.27 29.28 18.80
C LEU A 208 -3.41 29.50 17.28
N GLY A 209 -3.12 28.49 16.46
CA GLY A 209 -3.32 28.50 15.02
C GLY A 209 -2.21 29.18 14.21
N PRO A 210 -2.22 29.03 12.87
CA PRO A 210 -1.02 29.19 12.01
C PRO A 210 -0.48 30.61 11.83
N ARG A 211 -1.07 31.64 12.44
CA ARG A 211 -0.70 33.05 12.21
C ARG A 211 -0.68 33.96 13.44
N ARG A 212 -0.95 33.46 14.66
CA ARG A 212 -0.82 34.29 15.88
C ARG A 212 0.58 34.12 16.49
N ARG A 213 1.57 34.84 15.94
CA ARG A 213 2.86 35.10 16.61
C ARG A 213 2.73 36.19 17.69
N SER A 214 1.64 36.22 18.45
CA SER A 214 1.61 37.10 19.63
C SER A 214 2.39 36.43 20.76
N SER A 215 2.91 37.23 21.69
CA SER A 215 3.59 36.82 22.93
C SER A 215 2.88 35.68 23.66
N ALA A 216 1.55 35.60 23.56
CA ALA A 216 0.72 34.52 24.09
C ALA A 216 1.08 33.11 23.58
N ALA A 217 1.59 32.97 22.35
CA ALA A 217 2.07 31.68 21.83
C ALA A 217 3.40 31.23 22.43
N LEU A 218 4.26 32.17 22.78
CA LEU A 218 5.51 31.86 23.46
C LEU A 218 5.30 31.56 24.95
N ALA A 219 4.21 32.06 25.55
CA ALA A 219 3.91 31.91 26.97
C ALA A 219 3.32 30.55 27.37
N VAL A 220 2.80 29.75 26.43
CA VAL A 220 2.17 28.46 26.78
C VAL A 220 3.23 27.46 27.24
N GLY A 221 3.26 27.21 28.55
CA GLY A 221 4.19 26.27 29.21
C GLY A 221 5.30 26.93 30.02
N ASP A 222 5.35 28.27 30.07
CA ASP A 222 6.35 29.03 30.82
C ASP A 222 5.66 30.02 31.79
N PRO A 223 5.74 29.79 33.12
CA PRO A 223 4.97 30.54 34.12
C PRO A 223 5.33 32.02 34.18
N ASP A 224 6.58 32.38 33.87
CA ASP A 224 7.07 33.76 33.92
C ASP A 224 6.55 34.57 32.72
N LEU A 225 6.40 33.93 31.56
CA LEU A 225 5.83 34.55 30.36
C LEU A 225 4.30 34.68 30.45
N LEU A 226 3.61 33.74 31.11
CA LEU A 226 2.19 33.86 31.42
C LEU A 226 1.90 35.05 32.34
N ALA A 227 2.75 35.29 33.34
CA ALA A 227 2.61 36.42 34.24
C ALA A 227 2.81 37.78 33.55
N ALA A 228 3.48 37.81 32.39
CA ALA A 228 3.75 39.01 31.60
C ALA A 228 2.64 39.36 30.58
N LEU A 229 1.61 38.51 30.44
CA LEU A 229 0.50 38.73 29.50
C LEU A 229 -0.48 39.80 30.01
N ALA A 230 -1.11 40.53 29.08
CA ALA A 230 -2.13 41.49 29.46
C ALA A 230 -3.40 40.77 29.97
N PRO A 231 -4.21 41.39 30.88
CA PRO A 231 -5.37 40.73 31.49
C PRO A 231 -6.39 40.14 30.50
N HIS A 232 -6.60 40.80 29.35
CA HIS A 232 -7.51 40.32 28.31
C HIS A 232 -6.93 39.12 27.52
N GLU A 233 -5.61 39.03 27.39
CA GLU A 233 -4.92 37.89 26.78
C GLU A 233 -4.93 36.66 27.72
N LEU A 234 -4.83 36.90 29.03
CA LEU A 234 -4.98 35.87 30.07
C LEU A 234 -6.38 35.27 30.09
N GLU A 235 -7.42 36.10 29.97
CA GLU A 235 -8.80 35.64 29.86
C GLU A 235 -9.00 34.77 28.61
N GLU A 236 -8.51 35.18 27.44
CA GLU A 236 -8.62 34.41 26.19
C GLU A 236 -7.90 33.05 26.27
N VAL A 237 -6.71 33.00 26.88
CA VAL A 237 -5.94 31.75 27.11
C VAL A 237 -6.64 30.85 28.13
N ALA A 238 -7.16 31.41 29.24
CA ALA A 238 -7.87 30.67 30.28
C ALA A 238 -9.18 30.07 29.77
N ASP A 239 -9.96 30.85 29.00
CA ASP A 239 -11.21 30.40 28.39
C ASP A 239 -10.98 29.27 27.38
N ARG A 240 -9.88 29.32 26.62
CA ARG A 240 -9.55 28.28 25.64
C ARG A 240 -8.95 27.04 26.29
N ALA A 241 -8.16 27.19 27.36
CA ALA A 241 -7.71 26.07 28.20
C ALA A 241 -8.89 25.35 28.87
N ALA A 242 -9.85 26.10 29.41
CA ALA A 242 -11.09 25.55 29.97
C ALA A 242 -11.92 24.81 28.92
N ARG A 243 -12.01 25.34 27.69
CA ARG A 243 -12.70 24.66 26.56
C ARG A 243 -11.98 23.40 26.08
N LEU A 244 -10.65 23.40 26.03
CA LEU A 244 -9.86 22.22 25.69
C LEU A 244 -9.96 21.15 26.78
N GLN A 245 -9.96 21.58 28.03
CA GLN A 245 -10.18 20.71 29.19
C GLN A 245 -11.61 20.14 29.17
N ALA A 246 -12.62 20.94 28.82
CA ALA A 246 -13.99 20.46 28.60
C ALA A 246 -14.06 19.44 27.45
N TYR A 247 -13.31 19.64 26.36
CA TYR A 247 -13.24 18.70 25.25
C TYR A 247 -12.51 17.39 25.61
N VAL A 248 -11.44 17.46 26.42
CA VAL A 248 -10.71 16.30 26.96
C VAL A 248 -11.54 15.56 28.01
N MET A 249 -12.29 16.27 28.85
CA MET A 249 -13.21 15.70 29.85
C MET A 249 -14.39 15.01 29.17
N ALA A 250 -14.97 15.61 28.11
CA ALA A 250 -15.99 14.97 27.27
C ALA A 250 -15.49 13.71 26.54
N ARG A 251 -14.17 13.52 26.45
CA ARG A 251 -13.50 12.37 25.81
C ARG A 251 -13.34 11.16 26.74
N SER A 252 -13.60 11.33 28.03
CA SER A 252 -13.40 10.27 29.05
C SER A 252 -14.41 9.12 28.92
N GLY A 253 -15.56 9.32 28.24
CA GLY A 253 -16.58 8.30 28.00
C GLY A 253 -16.67 7.71 26.57
N ASP A 254 -16.07 8.35 25.55
CA ASP A 254 -16.26 7.94 24.15
C ASP A 254 -15.34 6.75 23.73
N LYS A 255 -15.95 5.75 23.07
CA LYS A 255 -15.23 4.63 22.42
C LYS A 255 -14.17 5.18 21.45
N LYS A 256 -13.00 4.53 21.39
CA LYS A 256 -11.84 4.96 20.57
C LYS A 256 -12.19 5.20 19.09
N GLU A 257 -13.20 4.50 18.60
CA GLU A 257 -13.71 4.57 17.22
C GLU A 257 -14.61 5.77 16.93
N ASP A 258 -15.10 6.48 17.94
CA ASP A 258 -16.02 7.62 17.75
C ASP A 258 -15.35 8.98 17.97
N ARG A 259 -14.05 8.96 18.29
CA ARG A 259 -13.22 10.15 18.53
C ARG A 259 -12.83 10.82 17.22
N PHE A 260 -12.91 12.14 17.17
CA PHE A 260 -12.37 12.95 16.07
C PHE A 260 -10.86 12.74 15.94
N ASN A 261 -10.38 12.65 14.70
CA ASN A 261 -8.99 12.30 14.39
C ASN A 261 -8.27 13.34 13.51
N GLY A 262 -8.98 14.36 13.06
CA GLY A 262 -8.40 15.49 12.35
C GLY A 262 -9.21 16.78 12.48
N VAL A 263 -8.58 17.88 12.09
CA VAL A 263 -9.16 19.21 11.94
C VAL A 263 -9.10 19.58 10.46
N LEU A 264 -10.21 20.04 9.92
CA LEU A 264 -10.28 20.65 8.59
C LEU A 264 -10.43 22.16 8.78
N LEU A 265 -9.48 22.91 8.22
CA LEU A 265 -9.49 24.36 8.20
C LEU A 265 -9.87 24.80 6.79
N VAL A 266 -10.95 25.58 6.67
CA VAL A 266 -11.40 26.09 5.37
C VAL A 266 -11.43 27.60 5.39
N HIS A 267 -10.65 28.21 4.50
CA HIS A 267 -10.59 29.66 4.33
C HIS A 267 -11.54 30.07 3.21
N THR A 268 -12.39 31.06 3.48
CA THR A 268 -13.41 31.51 2.55
C THR A 268 -13.72 32.99 2.74
N THR A 269 -14.01 33.69 1.66
CA THR A 269 -14.61 35.03 1.65
C THR A 269 -16.14 35.01 1.77
N GLN A 270 -16.79 33.85 1.61
CA GLN A 270 -18.25 33.69 1.69
C GLN A 270 -18.62 32.55 2.65
N PRO A 271 -18.62 32.80 3.97
CA PRO A 271 -18.72 31.75 4.98
C PRO A 271 -20.01 30.91 4.89
N GLU A 272 -21.17 31.53 4.63
CA GLU A 272 -22.45 30.83 4.56
C GLU A 272 -22.54 29.86 3.37
N ALA A 273 -22.06 30.30 2.21
CA ALA A 273 -22.07 29.48 1.00
C ALA A 273 -21.04 28.34 1.10
N ALA A 274 -19.88 28.61 1.71
CA ALA A 274 -18.84 27.61 1.90
C ALA A 274 -19.27 26.55 2.90
N GLN A 275 -19.92 26.95 3.99
CA GLN A 275 -20.47 26.05 4.99
C GLN A 275 -21.41 25.00 4.37
N ARG A 276 -22.35 25.41 3.52
CA ARG A 276 -23.28 24.47 2.86
C ARG A 276 -22.56 23.42 2.03
N VAL A 277 -21.58 23.84 1.23
CA VAL A 277 -20.80 22.95 0.36
C VAL A 277 -19.92 21.99 1.18
N ILE A 278 -19.27 22.51 2.22
CA ILE A 278 -18.39 21.71 3.09
C ILE A 278 -19.22 20.68 3.86
N GLU A 279 -20.35 21.08 4.45
CA GLU A 279 -21.19 20.18 5.22
C GLU A 279 -21.82 19.08 4.35
N GLU A 280 -22.20 19.39 3.11
CA GLU A 280 -22.67 18.36 2.17
C GLU A 280 -21.58 17.32 1.86
N LEU A 281 -20.33 17.77 1.65
CA LEU A 281 -19.19 16.88 1.43
C LEU A 281 -18.86 16.06 2.68
N LEU A 282 -18.86 16.68 3.86
CA LEU A 282 -18.61 16.00 5.13
C LEU A 282 -19.73 15.00 5.47
N GLN A 283 -20.98 15.27 5.11
CA GLN A 283 -22.07 14.31 5.31
C GLN A 283 -21.84 13.00 4.55
N ARG A 284 -21.23 13.09 3.36
CA ARG A 284 -20.90 11.93 2.52
C ARG A 284 -19.61 11.24 2.99
N GLN A 285 -18.56 12.01 3.29
CA GLN A 285 -17.20 11.47 3.47
C GLN A 285 -16.77 11.29 4.93
N ALA A 286 -17.42 11.97 5.88
CA ALA A 286 -17.14 11.83 7.31
C ALA A 286 -18.09 10.84 7.99
N ARG A 287 -17.55 10.09 8.96
CA ARG A 287 -18.33 9.28 9.92
C ARG A 287 -18.92 10.16 11.01
N ARG A 288 -18.19 11.21 11.42
CA ARG A 288 -18.61 12.22 12.39
C ARG A 288 -17.94 13.54 12.06
N TRP A 289 -18.69 14.62 12.08
CA TRP A 289 -18.17 15.97 11.90
C TRP A 289 -18.88 16.95 12.83
N ARG A 290 -18.21 18.04 13.17
CA ARG A 290 -18.78 19.15 13.93
C ARG A 290 -18.08 20.45 13.54
N LEU A 291 -18.85 21.49 13.26
CA LEU A 291 -18.32 22.85 13.16
C LEU A 291 -17.92 23.30 14.57
N ALA A 292 -16.63 23.57 14.76
CA ALA A 292 -16.08 24.00 16.03
C ALA A 292 -16.16 25.51 16.19
N GLU A 293 -15.71 26.26 15.18
CA GLU A 293 -15.61 27.71 15.24
C GLU A 293 -15.65 28.34 13.84
N ILE A 294 -16.20 29.56 13.75
CA ILE A 294 -16.11 30.43 12.58
C ILE A 294 -15.26 31.63 13.02
N VAL A 295 -14.00 31.67 12.59
CA VAL A 295 -13.07 32.72 13.01
C VAL A 295 -13.01 33.80 11.91
N PRO A 296 -13.45 35.03 12.18
CA PRO A 296 -13.23 36.13 11.26
C PRO A 296 -11.73 36.45 11.15
N ALA A 297 -11.22 36.59 9.93
CA ALA A 297 -9.86 36.96 9.62
C ALA A 297 -9.79 38.35 8.96
N GLU A 298 -8.59 38.93 8.94
CA GLU A 298 -8.35 40.23 8.31
C GLU A 298 -8.71 40.22 6.80
N ALA A 299 -9.16 41.36 6.28
CA ALA A 299 -9.58 41.58 4.89
C ALA A 299 -10.84 40.82 4.42
N GLY A 300 -11.81 40.56 5.31
CA GLY A 300 -13.12 40.02 4.94
C GLY A 300 -13.13 38.51 4.64
N ARG A 301 -12.09 37.79 5.07
CA ARG A 301 -12.02 36.33 5.00
C ARG A 301 -12.43 35.73 6.33
N SER A 302 -13.08 34.57 6.31
CA SER A 302 -13.41 33.78 7.49
C SER A 302 -12.77 32.40 7.39
N THR A 303 -12.32 31.88 8.51
CA THR A 303 -11.80 30.51 8.61
C THR A 303 -12.82 29.66 9.36
N LEU A 304 -13.35 28.65 8.69
CA LEU A 304 -14.24 27.66 9.25
C LEU A 304 -13.41 26.48 9.78
N GLU A 305 -13.50 26.20 11.08
CA GLU A 305 -12.81 25.08 11.71
C GLU A 305 -13.77 23.91 11.95
N TYR A 306 -13.51 22.77 11.31
CA TYR A 306 -14.29 21.56 11.49
C TYR A 306 -13.47 20.47 12.17
N LEU A 307 -14.05 19.88 13.21
CA LEU A 307 -13.55 18.65 13.81
C LEU A 307 -14.14 17.48 13.06
N ILE A 308 -13.30 16.64 12.47
CA ILE A 308 -13.75 15.58 11.59
C ILE A 308 -13.15 14.22 11.94
N ARG A 309 -13.96 13.19 11.69
CA ARG A 309 -13.55 11.80 11.57
C ARG A 309 -14.01 11.30 10.21
N LEU A 310 -13.07 11.07 9.32
CA LEU A 310 -13.35 10.47 8.01
C LEU A 310 -13.78 9.00 8.16
N ARG A 311 -14.61 8.53 7.22
CA ARG A 311 -14.86 7.08 7.09
C ARG A 311 -13.60 6.42 6.54
N ASP A 312 -13.37 5.15 6.86
CA ASP A 312 -12.12 4.46 6.53
C ASP A 312 -11.88 4.32 5.00
N GLU A 313 -12.93 4.51 4.20
CA GLU A 313 -12.92 4.50 2.73
C GLU A 313 -12.41 5.81 2.10
N PHE A 314 -12.45 6.93 2.84
CA PHE A 314 -12.11 8.25 2.30
C PHE A 314 -10.77 8.76 2.86
N LEU A 315 -9.88 9.15 1.95
CA LEU A 315 -8.60 9.75 2.29
C LEU A 315 -8.75 11.27 2.47
N PRO A 316 -7.96 11.90 3.38
CA PRO A 316 -7.96 13.36 3.52
C PRO A 316 -7.62 14.09 2.22
N ALA A 317 -6.78 13.49 1.37
CA ALA A 317 -6.44 14.04 0.05
C ALA A 317 -7.69 14.15 -0.85
N THR A 318 -8.53 13.12 -0.88
CA THR A 318 -9.77 13.10 -1.67
C THR A 318 -10.75 14.17 -1.20
N LEU A 319 -10.82 14.42 0.10
CA LEU A 319 -11.62 15.50 0.66
C LEU A 319 -11.07 16.88 0.24
N LEU A 320 -9.75 17.08 0.29
CA LEU A 320 -9.12 18.33 -0.12
C LEU A 320 -9.23 18.57 -1.63
N ASP A 321 -9.11 17.53 -2.44
CA ASP A 321 -9.28 17.62 -3.90
C ASP A 321 -10.74 17.94 -4.26
N ALA A 322 -11.71 17.35 -3.56
CA ALA A 322 -13.12 17.70 -3.72
C ALA A 322 -13.40 19.16 -3.35
N LEU A 323 -12.70 19.70 -2.36
CA LEU A 323 -12.80 21.11 -1.96
C LEU A 323 -12.06 22.05 -2.92
N LYS A 324 -11.00 21.59 -3.60
CA LYS A 324 -10.18 22.36 -4.55
C LYS A 324 -10.61 22.23 -6.02
N GLY A 325 -11.55 21.33 -6.32
CA GLY A 325 -12.05 21.12 -7.68
C GLY A 325 -12.51 22.42 -8.34
N ARG A 326 -12.26 22.56 -9.65
CA ARG A 326 -12.51 23.76 -10.49
C ARG A 326 -13.97 24.27 -10.55
N GLY A 327 -14.86 23.83 -9.66
CA GLY A 327 -16.29 24.14 -9.68
C GLY A 327 -16.94 24.41 -8.31
N THR A 328 -16.18 24.57 -7.23
CA THR A 328 -16.73 24.87 -5.89
C THR A 328 -16.26 26.22 -5.33
N PRO A 329 -16.65 27.36 -5.95
CA PRO A 329 -16.75 28.58 -5.17
C PRO A 329 -17.74 28.31 -4.02
N PRO A 330 -17.38 28.60 -2.76
CA PRO A 330 -16.54 29.73 -2.34
C PRO A 330 -15.34 29.34 -1.44
N VAL A 331 -14.73 28.18 -1.65
CA VAL A 331 -13.57 27.75 -0.84
C VAL A 331 -12.29 28.31 -1.45
N ASP A 332 -11.64 29.26 -0.77
CA ASP A 332 -10.40 29.88 -1.23
C ASP A 332 -9.18 28.98 -0.96
N ALA A 333 -9.17 28.31 0.19
CA ALA A 333 -8.16 27.32 0.54
C ALA A 333 -8.69 26.34 1.60
N ALA A 334 -8.20 25.11 1.58
CA ALA A 334 -8.51 24.10 2.58
C ALA A 334 -7.26 23.34 3.03
N GLU A 335 -7.13 23.14 4.34
CA GLU A 335 -6.05 22.38 4.97
C GLU A 335 -6.62 21.29 5.88
N TYR A 336 -6.02 20.10 5.86
CA TYR A 336 -6.35 19.03 6.80
C TYR A 336 -5.15 18.79 7.73
N ARG A 337 -5.40 18.76 9.04
CA ARG A 337 -4.39 18.47 10.06
C ARG A 337 -4.80 17.28 10.92
N SER A 338 -3.88 16.34 11.11
CA SER A 338 -4.14 15.15 11.93
C SER A 338 -3.96 15.44 13.42
N LEU A 339 -4.93 15.03 14.23
CA LEU A 339 -4.87 15.12 15.69
C LEU A 339 -4.19 13.91 16.35
N ARG A 340 -3.62 12.97 15.58
CA ARG A 340 -2.93 11.78 16.12
C ARG A 340 -1.65 12.11 16.91
N GLY A 341 -1.07 13.30 16.73
CA GLY A 341 0.18 13.74 17.36
C GLY A 341 0.05 14.21 18.83
N LEU A 342 -1.16 14.44 19.34
CA LEU A 342 -1.40 14.94 20.71
C LEU A 342 -1.25 13.87 21.81
N LYS A 343 -0.42 12.84 21.59
CA LYS A 343 -0.07 11.90 22.66
C LYS A 343 0.91 12.61 23.59
N LYS A 344 0.48 12.84 24.84
CA LYS A 344 1.36 13.23 25.95
C LYS A 344 2.59 12.30 25.90
N ARG A 345 3.78 12.87 25.77
CA ARG A 345 5.03 12.13 26.00
C ARG A 345 4.84 11.54 27.40
N LYS A 346 4.89 10.21 27.52
CA LYS A 346 5.02 9.61 28.85
C LYS A 346 6.36 10.13 29.38
N GLU A 347 6.29 10.98 30.39
CA GLU A 347 7.42 11.14 31.28
C GLU A 347 7.52 9.82 32.05
N GLU A 348 8.70 9.22 31.89
CA GLU A 348 9.26 8.04 32.56
C GLU A 348 8.66 6.66 32.23
#